data_AF-A0A9D1XZH8-F1
#
_entry.id   AF-A0A9D1XZH8-F1
#
_cell.length_a   1.000
_cell.length_b   1.000
_cell.length_c   1.000
_cell.angle_alpha   90.00
_cell.angle_beta   90.00
_cell.angle_gamma   90.00
#
_symmetry.space_group_name_H-M   'P 1'
#
loop_
_entity.id
_entity.type
_entity.pdbx_description
1 polymer ?
#
loop_
_entity_poly.entity_id
_entity_poly.type
_entity_poly.pdbx_seq_one_letter_code
_entity_poly.pdbx_strand_id
1 'polypeptide(L)' 'MAKVSICVNGYDREVDFDACVNLMDDDLREQAHAELSPCTEQEFIDRYRQLHFDKYREDFQV' A
#
# COMPACT_ATOMS: atom_id res chain seq x y z
N MET A 1 3.14 16.03 3.10
CA MET A 1 3.15 14.59 2.85
C MET A 1 1.75 14.08 3.05
N ALA A 2 1.24 13.25 2.14
CA ALA A 2 -0.11 12.70 2.24
C ALA A 2 -0.13 11.60 3.33
N LYS A 3 -1.27 11.50 4.03
CA LYS A 3 -1.47 10.45 5.04
C LYS A 3 -2.44 9.42 4.50
N VAL A 4 -2.15 8.16 4.79
CA VAL A 4 -2.99 7.01 4.46
C VAL A 4 -3.23 6.17 5.72
N SER A 5 -4.32 5.42 5.74
CA SER A 5 -4.64 4.49 6.81
C SER A 5 -4.24 3.07 6.40
N ILE A 6 -3.50 2.39 7.27
CA ILE A 6 -3.21 0.95 7.15
C ILE A 6 -3.67 0.22 8.39
N CYS A 7 -4.22 -0.99 8.22
CA CYS A 7 -4.59 -1.85 9.35
C CYS A 7 -3.41 -2.77 9.69
N VAL A 8 -2.87 -2.63 10.90
CA VAL A 8 -1.76 -3.45 11.44
C VAL A 8 -2.25 -4.12 12.71
N ASN A 9 -2.26 -5.46 12.73
CA ASN A 9 -2.75 -6.28 13.85
C ASN A 9 -4.19 -5.92 14.28
N GLY A 10 -5.07 -5.56 13.32
CA GLY A 10 -6.47 -5.22 13.59
C GLY A 10 -6.72 -3.77 14.03
N TYR A 11 -5.70 -2.90 13.99
CA TYR A 11 -5.83 -1.49 14.32
C TYR A 11 -5.39 -0.61 13.14
N ASP A 12 -6.24 0.36 12.81
CA ASP A 12 -5.92 1.37 11.81
C ASP A 12 -4.87 2.34 12.35
N ARG A 13 -3.87 2.65 11.52
CA ARG A 13 -2.81 3.61 11.81
C ARG A 13 -2.66 4.56 10.63
N GLU A 14 -2.57 5.85 10.94
CA GLU A 14 -2.14 6.84 9.96
C GLU A 14 -0.63 6.73 9.75
N VAL A 15 -0.24 6.60 8.50
CA VAL A 15 1.16 6.53 8.07
C VAL A 15 1.39 7.50 6.93
N ASP A 16 2.66 7.85 6.75
CA ASP A 16 3.10 8.74 5.69
C ASP A 16 3.15 7.98 4.36
N PHE A 17 2.44 8.49 3.34
CA PHE A 17 2.34 7.82 2.05
C PHE A 17 3.70 7.64 1.37
N ASP A 18 4.55 8.68 1.39
CA ASP A 18 5.86 8.63 0.76
C ASP A 18 6.75 7.59 1.47
N ALA A 19 6.65 7.49 2.81
CA ALA A 19 7.32 6.44 3.56
C ALA A 19 6.82 5.04 3.17
N CYS A 20 5.51 4.84 3.01
CA CYS A 20 4.95 3.56 2.56
C CYS A 20 5.52 3.16 1.20
N VAL A 21 5.48 4.07 0.22
CA VAL A 21 5.93 3.84 -1.15
C VAL A 21 7.41 3.43 -1.22
N ASN A 22 8.25 3.99 -0.34
CA ASN A 22 9.67 3.66 -0.25
C ASN A 22 9.95 2.26 0.33
N LEU A 23 8.99 1.66 1.02
CA LEU A 23 9.09 0.30 1.58
C LEU A 23 8.44 -0.76 0.68
N MET A 24 7.82 -0.35 -0.42
CA MET A 24 7.11 -1.25 -1.31
C MET A 24 8.04 -2.11 -2.16
N ASP A 25 7.57 -3.31 -2.48
CA ASP A 25 8.09 -4.11 -3.58
C ASP A 25 7.84 -3.36 -4.90
N ASP A 26 8.91 -3.10 -5.66
CA ASP A 26 8.87 -2.28 -6.87
C ASP A 26 7.93 -2.87 -7.94
N ASP A 27 7.92 -4.19 -8.14
CA ASP A 27 7.08 -4.84 -9.14
C ASP A 27 5.59 -4.69 -8.79
N LEU A 28 5.24 -4.90 -7.53
CA LEU A 28 3.85 -4.77 -7.06
C LEU A 28 3.39 -3.30 -7.05
N ARG A 29 4.30 -2.37 -6.74
CA ARG A 29 4.03 -0.93 -6.78
C ARG A 29 3.72 -0.47 -8.21
N GLU A 30 4.54 -0.89 -9.18
CA GLU A 30 4.32 -0.59 -10.60
C GLU A 30 3.02 -1.21 -11.11
N GLN A 31 2.72 -2.45 -10.72
CA GLN A 31 1.45 -3.10 -11.05
C GLN A 31 0.24 -2.32 -10.50
N ALA A 32 0.27 -1.94 -9.22
CA ALA A 32 -0.81 -1.15 -8.62
C ALA A 32 -1.01 0.18 -9.36
N HIS A 33 0.06 0.86 -9.77
CA HIS A 33 -0.01 2.09 -10.54
C HIS A 33 -0.60 1.87 -11.94
N ALA A 34 -0.19 0.81 -12.63
CA ALA A 34 -0.69 0.47 -13.95
C ALA A 34 -2.19 0.13 -13.94
N GLU A 35 -2.67 -0.49 -12.86
CA GLU A 35 -4.07 -0.89 -12.72
C GLU A 35 -5.01 0.25 -12.30
N LEU A 36 -4.55 1.18 -11.46
CA LEU A 36 -5.42 2.17 -10.83
C LEU A 36 -5.19 3.62 -11.26
N SER A 37 -4.13 3.95 -12.01
CA SER A 37 -3.87 5.36 -12.36
C SER A 37 -4.91 5.92 -13.35
N PRO A 38 -5.56 7.07 -13.07
CA PRO A 38 -5.41 7.91 -11.88
C PRO A 38 -6.26 7.45 -10.69
N CYS A 39 -5.69 7.45 -9.48
CA CYS A 39 -6.36 7.09 -8.21
C CYS A 39 -5.91 7.98 -7.05
N THR A 40 -6.59 7.87 -5.90
CA THR A 40 -6.17 8.45 -4.63
C THR A 40 -5.04 7.66 -3.97
N GLU A 41 -4.30 8.27 -3.03
CA GLU A 41 -3.26 7.55 -2.29
C GLU A 41 -3.81 6.36 -1.51
N GLN A 42 -5.00 6.48 -0.92
CA GLN A 42 -5.62 5.38 -0.17
C GLN A 42 -5.99 4.20 -1.07
N GLU A 43 -6.62 4.46 -2.23
CA GLU A 43 -6.93 3.41 -3.22
C GLU A 43 -5.68 2.69 -3.69
N PHE A 44 -4.59 3.44 -3.91
CA PHE A 44 -3.29 2.89 -4.28
C PHE A 44 -2.73 1.95 -3.21
N ILE A 45 -2.70 2.40 -1.94
CA ILE A 45 -2.21 1.60 -0.82
C ILE A 45 -3.06 0.34 -0.64
N ASP A 46 -4.39 0.45 -0.70
CA ASP A 46 -5.27 -0.69 -0.51
C ASP A 46 -5.08 -1.75 -1.60
N ARG A 47 -4.83 -1.33 -2.84
CA ARG A 47 -4.53 -2.26 -3.93
C ARG A 47 -3.17 -2.91 -3.77
N TYR A 48 -2.14 -2.13 -3.42
CA TYR A 48 -0.82 -2.68 -3.15
C TYR A 48 -0.87 -3.72 -2.02
N ARG A 49 -1.62 -3.46 -0.95
CA ARG A 49 -1.77 -4.41 0.18
C ARG A 49 -2.37 -5.73 -0.26
N GLN A 50 -3.37 -5.71 -1.15
CA GLN A 50 -3.94 -6.93 -1.73
C GLN A 50 -2.89 -7.72 -2.52
N LEU A 51 -2.16 -7.04 -3.42
CA LEU A 51 -1.09 -7.65 -4.21
C LEU A 51 0.02 -8.24 -3.34
N HIS A 52 0.42 -7.51 -2.29
CA HIS A 52 1.42 -7.95 -1.33
C HIS A 52 0.97 -9.21 -0.59
N PHE A 53 -0.26 -9.22 -0.08
CA PHE A 53 -0.83 -10.38 0.59
C PHE A 53 -0.95 -11.60 -0.35
N ASP A 54 -1.33 -11.38 -1.61
CA ASP A 54 -1.42 -12.46 -2.58
C ASP A 54 -0.06 -13.10 -2.90
N LYS A 55 1.01 -12.29 -2.98
CA LYS A 55 2.39 -12.74 -3.24
C LYS A 55 3.03 -13.38 -2.02
N TYR A 56 2.96 -12.73 -0.87
CA TYR A 56 3.74 -13.09 0.33
C TYR A 56 2.94 -13.82 1.42
N ARG A 57 1.60 -13.81 1.32
CA ARG A 57 0.70 -14.37 2.35
C ARG A 57 0.88 -13.73 3.73
N GLU A 58 1.31 -12.48 3.76
CA GLU A 58 1.46 -11.65 4.96
C GLU A 58 0.91 -10.23 4.74
N ASP A 59 0.54 -9.54 5.81
CA ASP A 59 0.11 -8.16 5.77
C ASP A 59 1.31 -7.22 5.58
N PHE A 60 1.17 -6.22 4.71
CA PHE A 60 2.16 -5.16 4.57
C PHE A 60 2.26 -4.32 5.86
N GLN A 61 3.49 -4.10 6.34
CA GLN A 61 3.80 -3.34 7.54
C GLN A 61 4.76 -2.18 7.21
N VAL A 62 4.58 -1.06 7.91
CA VAL A 62 5.33 0.19 7.77
C VAL A 62 5.98 0.55 9.09
#